data_AF-A0A831P6T7-F1
#
_entry.id   AF-A0A831P6T7-F1
#
_cell.length_a   1.000
_cell.length_b   1.000
_cell.length_c   1.000
_cell.angle_alpha   90.00
_cell.angle_beta   90.00
_cell.angle_gamma   90.00
#
_symmetry.space_group_name_H-M   'P 1'
#
loop_
_entity.id
_entity.type
_entity.pdbx_description
1 polymer ?
#
loop_
_entity_poly.entity_id
_entity_poly.type
_entity_poly.pdbx_seq_one_letter_code
_entity_poly.pdbx_strand_id
1 'polypeptide(L)'
;MSLIIEEITIKNFRSHSNTNISFKKGINLISGRNGSGKTSILEAILVALYGPRPTGVRKDDLIKIGSQHYSISLKFLLNGEEYNILRVSDGSSKLVGKVKMDGENPINSWVEKNIAPSHIFTNAIYVRQGEIDSIIKDDESRDRIIRKVTRIEDYENAWKNLGIIIRMFENDVENIRQFIVQESELESKRMEKEAELNEKKVELDNLRKRVEELRLELRELSKKKKELDEILERLNRLKIEAQKVQGEVNTLKSNLKNLMEQKSEIEEKIKVLT
;
A
#
# COMPACT_ATOMS: atom_id res chain seq x y z
N MET A 1 4.21 44.40 30.71
CA MET A 1 4.90 44.54 29.41
C MET A 1 4.60 45.92 28.86
N SER A 2 5.62 46.68 28.48
CA SER A 2 5.47 48.00 27.87
C SER A 2 6.24 48.05 26.56
N LEU A 3 5.53 48.05 25.43
CA LEU A 3 6.08 48.31 24.11
C LEU A 3 5.72 49.75 23.71
N ILE A 4 6.71 50.56 23.33
CA ILE A 4 6.50 51.91 22.84
C ILE A 4 7.25 52.05 21.52
N ILE A 5 6.52 52.27 20.42
CA ILE A 5 7.13 52.57 19.13
C ILE A 5 7.62 54.01 19.14
N GLU A 6 8.86 54.24 18.70
CA GLU A 6 9.49 55.57 18.73
C GLU A 6 9.72 56.12 17.32
N GLU A 7 10.18 55.29 16.40
CA GLU A 7 10.50 55.74 15.05
C GLU A 7 10.32 54.60 14.05
N ILE A 8 9.77 54.91 12.87
CA ILE A 8 9.79 54.00 11.73
C ILE A 8 10.35 54.71 10.50
N THR A 9 11.35 54.09 9.88
CA THR A 9 11.89 54.47 8.57
C THR A 9 11.48 53.42 7.55
N ILE A 10 10.82 53.86 6.48
CA ILE A 10 10.26 53.03 5.41
C ILE A 10 10.86 53.47 4.08
N LYS A 11 11.47 52.54 3.34
CA LYS A 11 11.99 52.79 1.99
C LYS A 11 11.39 51.82 1.00
N ASN A 12 10.91 52.33 -0.13
CA ASN A 12 10.37 51.59 -1.27
C ASN A 12 9.33 50.52 -0.90
N PHE A 13 8.46 50.80 0.07
CA PHE A 13 7.42 49.88 0.53
C PHE A 13 6.05 50.45 0.18
N ARG A 14 5.25 49.71 -0.58
CA ARG A 14 3.94 50.16 -1.09
C ARG A 14 4.04 51.55 -1.73
N SER A 15 3.31 52.54 -1.21
CA SER A 15 3.31 53.93 -1.66
C SER A 15 4.53 54.74 -1.19
N HIS A 16 5.29 54.27 -0.19
CA HIS A 16 6.37 55.02 0.43
C HIS A 16 7.70 54.83 -0.31
N SER A 17 8.29 55.90 -0.86
CA SER A 17 9.65 55.86 -1.43
C SER A 17 10.71 55.98 -0.33
N ASN A 18 10.55 56.98 0.54
CA ASN A 18 11.40 57.21 1.69
C ASN A 18 10.58 58.01 2.69
N THR A 19 10.22 57.41 3.81
CA THR A 19 9.37 58.02 4.83
C THR A 19 9.96 57.73 6.19
N ASN A 20 10.14 58.77 6.99
CA ASN A 20 10.56 58.64 8.38
C ASN A 20 9.49 59.29 9.27
N ILE A 21 9.04 58.57 10.28
CA ILE A 21 7.98 59.00 11.20
C ILE A 21 8.46 58.75 12.62
N SER A 22 8.50 59.81 13.41
CA SER A 22 8.73 59.73 14.85
C SER A 22 7.40 59.77 15.59
N PHE A 23 7.21 58.83 16.50
CA PHE A 23 6.04 58.73 17.36
C PHE A 23 6.34 59.35 18.73
N LYS A 24 5.32 59.95 19.33
CA LYS A 24 5.40 60.51 20.68
C LYS A 24 4.61 59.65 21.65
N LYS A 25 4.87 59.82 22.95
CA LYS A 25 4.01 59.23 23.99
C LYS A 25 2.59 59.81 23.89
N GLY A 26 1.59 58.96 24.13
CA GLY A 26 0.18 59.34 24.02
C GLY A 26 -0.44 58.97 22.67
N ILE A 27 -1.45 59.75 22.26
CA ILE A 27 -2.24 59.46 21.05
C ILE A 27 -1.57 60.12 19.84
N ASN A 28 -1.22 59.31 18.85
CA ASN A 28 -0.64 59.78 17.58
C ASN A 28 -1.69 59.65 16.47
N LEU A 29 -2.10 60.78 15.89
CA LEU A 29 -3.04 60.78 14.76
C LEU A 29 -2.29 60.81 13.43
N ILE A 30 -2.41 59.73 12.64
CA ILE A 30 -1.93 59.69 11.25
C ILE A 30 -3.09 60.08 10.34
N SER A 31 -3.04 61.28 9.77
CA SER A 31 -4.09 61.82 8.88
C SER A 31 -3.57 62.08 7.47
N GLY A 32 -4.49 62.08 6.49
CA GLY A 32 -4.16 62.21 5.07
C GLY A 32 -5.30 61.72 4.18
N ARG A 33 -5.19 61.89 2.86
CA ARG A 33 -6.21 61.43 1.89
C ARG A 33 -6.25 59.90 1.80
N ASN A 34 -7.36 59.33 1.33
CA ASN A 34 -7.39 57.90 1.00
C ASN A 34 -6.35 57.59 -0.06
N GLY A 35 -5.67 56.45 0.08
CA GLY A 35 -4.54 56.09 -0.79
C GLY A 35 -3.20 56.79 -0.48
N SER A 36 -3.13 57.66 0.54
CA SER A 36 -1.87 58.35 0.89
C SER A 36 -0.82 57.48 1.59
N GLY A 37 -1.09 56.18 1.79
CA GLY A 37 -0.18 55.25 2.46
C GLY A 37 -0.36 55.07 3.97
N LYS A 38 -1.41 55.64 4.58
CA LYS A 38 -1.65 55.54 6.03
C LYS A 38 -1.68 54.09 6.53
N THR A 39 -2.45 53.24 5.86
CA THR A 39 -2.51 51.80 6.17
C THR A 39 -1.17 51.12 5.94
N SER A 40 -0.43 51.52 4.90
CA SER A 40 0.90 50.99 4.60
C SER A 40 1.91 51.27 5.72
N ILE A 41 1.77 52.36 6.49
CA ILE A 41 2.61 52.62 7.67
C ILE A 41 2.36 51.55 8.73
N LEU A 42 1.09 51.22 9.00
CA LEU A 42 0.73 50.18 9.98
C LEU A 42 1.16 48.78 9.49
N GLU A 43 1.01 48.50 8.20
CA GLU A 43 1.56 47.28 7.58
C GLU A 43 3.09 47.22 7.74
N ALA A 44 3.80 48.33 7.56
CA ALA A 44 5.26 48.37 7.70
C ALA A 44 5.70 48.08 9.15
N ILE A 45 4.98 48.57 10.15
CA ILE A 45 5.21 48.24 11.56
C ILE A 45 5.04 46.73 11.78
N LEU A 46 3.97 46.14 11.24
CA LEU A 46 3.70 44.71 11.35
C LEU A 46 4.83 43.87 10.70
N VAL A 47 5.27 44.28 9.51
CA VAL A 47 6.36 43.62 8.77
C VAL A 47 7.70 43.77 9.49
N ALA A 48 7.97 44.92 10.11
CA ALA A 48 9.20 45.12 10.89
C ALA A 48 9.26 44.10 12.05
N LEU A 49 8.17 43.96 12.80
CA LEU A 49 8.09 43.06 13.95
C LEU A 49 8.11 41.59 13.53
N TYR A 50 7.24 41.17 12.60
CA TYR A 50 6.96 39.75 12.34
C TYR A 50 7.35 39.24 10.94
N GLY A 51 7.91 40.10 10.09
CA GLY A 51 8.11 39.81 8.68
C GLY A 51 6.80 39.83 7.87
N PRO A 52 6.85 39.45 6.57
CA PRO A 52 5.71 39.62 5.67
C PRO A 52 4.56 38.64 5.92
N ARG A 53 4.80 37.47 6.54
CA ARG A 53 3.79 36.40 6.65
C ARG A 53 2.45 36.84 7.24
N PRO A 54 2.39 37.58 8.38
CA PRO A 54 1.10 37.97 8.98
C PRO A 54 0.30 38.99 8.17
N THR A 55 0.89 39.61 7.15
CA THR A 55 0.15 40.48 6.22
C THR A 55 -0.79 39.69 5.31
N GLY A 56 -0.50 38.40 5.08
CA GLY A 56 -1.22 37.57 4.11
C GLY A 56 -0.85 37.86 2.65
N VAL A 57 0.16 38.69 2.42
CA VAL A 57 0.60 39.16 1.11
C VAL A 57 2.02 38.65 0.83
N ARG A 58 2.34 38.35 -0.44
CA ARG A 58 3.70 37.89 -0.78
C ARG A 58 4.69 39.03 -0.56
N LYS A 59 5.91 38.68 -0.16
CA LYS A 59 6.99 39.64 0.12
C LYS A 59 7.23 40.61 -1.05
N ASP A 60 7.14 40.12 -2.29
CA ASP A 60 7.39 40.91 -3.50
C ASP A 60 6.28 41.93 -3.78
N ASP A 61 5.03 41.64 -3.41
CA ASP A 61 3.88 42.53 -3.61
C ASP A 61 3.91 43.74 -2.65
N LEU A 62 4.80 43.72 -1.67
CA LEU A 62 5.03 44.81 -0.72
C LEU A 62 6.05 45.83 -1.27
N ILE A 63 6.84 45.46 -2.29
CA ILE A 63 7.82 46.33 -2.92
C ILE A 63 7.09 47.42 -3.72
N LYS A 64 7.56 48.66 -3.59
CA LYS A 64 7.06 49.78 -4.40
C LYS A 64 7.34 49.53 -5.88
N ILE A 65 6.34 49.75 -6.73
CA ILE A 65 6.47 49.63 -8.19
C ILE A 65 7.66 50.46 -8.69
N GLY A 66 8.52 49.82 -9.50
CA GLY A 66 9.74 50.43 -10.03
C GLY A 66 10.96 50.32 -9.10
N SER A 67 10.84 49.69 -7.94
CA SER A 67 11.96 49.40 -7.02
C SER A 67 12.31 47.92 -7.03
N GLN A 68 13.58 47.59 -6.75
CA GLN A 68 14.04 46.20 -6.63
C GLN A 68 13.86 45.66 -5.21
N HIS A 69 14.01 46.52 -4.20
CA HIS A 69 13.98 46.13 -2.80
C HIS A 69 13.30 47.19 -1.92
N TYR A 70 12.74 46.76 -0.79
CA TYR A 70 12.27 47.63 0.29
C TYR A 70 13.12 47.44 1.55
N SER A 71 13.16 48.45 2.41
CA SER A 71 13.70 48.32 3.77
C SER A 71 12.84 49.05 4.79
N ILE A 72 12.73 48.45 5.98
CA ILE A 72 11.97 49.00 7.09
C ILE A 72 12.84 48.91 8.35
N SER A 73 13.05 50.05 9.01
CA SER A 73 13.70 50.12 10.32
C SER A 73 12.68 50.59 11.35
N LEU A 74 12.51 49.85 12.44
CA LEU A 74 11.59 50.18 13.52
C LEU A 74 12.37 50.28 14.83
N LYS A 75 12.39 51.48 15.42
CA LYS A 75 12.89 51.72 16.77
C LYS A 75 11.76 51.71 17.77
N PHE A 76 11.96 51.01 18.88
CA PHE A 76 10.99 50.90 19.95
C PHE A 76 11.66 50.66 21.30
N LEU A 77 10.97 51.06 22.37
CA LEU A 77 11.29 50.69 23.73
C LEU A 77 10.51 49.44 24.13
N LEU A 78 11.19 48.46 24.69
CA LEU A 78 10.59 47.29 25.31
C LEU A 78 11.01 47.21 26.78
N ASN A 79 10.05 47.42 27.68
CA ASN A 79 10.27 47.46 29.13
C ASN A 79 11.39 48.45 29.55
N GLY A 80 11.48 49.59 28.85
CA GLY A 80 12.47 50.65 29.12
C GLY A 80 13.80 50.49 28.39
N GLU A 81 14.01 49.40 27.65
CA GLU A 81 15.24 49.14 26.89
C GLU A 81 15.01 49.44 25.39
N GLU A 82 15.98 50.09 24.74
CA GLU A 82 15.91 50.44 23.32
C GLU A 82 16.24 49.26 22.41
N TYR A 83 15.43 49.10 21.37
CA TYR A 83 15.63 48.14 20.30
C TYR A 83 15.40 48.77 18.93
N ASN A 84 16.12 48.28 17.94
CA ASN A 84 15.91 48.59 16.53
C ASN A 84 15.85 47.29 15.73
N ILE A 85 14.80 47.10 14.96
CA ILE A 85 14.69 46.02 13.98
C ILE A 85 14.79 46.59 12.58
N LEU A 86 15.72 46.07 11.79
CA LEU A 86 15.87 46.33 10.37
C LEU A 86 15.43 45.09 9.59
N ARG A 87 14.53 45.27 8.61
CA ARG A 87 14.12 44.25 7.63
C ARG A 87 14.39 44.76 6.22
N VAL A 88 14.92 43.89 5.38
CA VAL A 88 15.14 44.16 3.95
C VAL A 88 14.51 43.02 3.13
N SER A 89 13.98 43.37 1.97
CA SER A 89 13.25 42.42 1.13
C SER A 89 14.13 41.29 0.55
N ASP A 90 15.45 41.44 0.57
CA ASP A 90 16.42 40.40 0.19
C ASP A 90 16.55 39.25 1.21
N GLY A 91 15.94 39.38 2.40
CA GLY A 91 16.02 38.41 3.49
C GLY A 91 16.93 38.87 4.64
N SER A 92 17.71 39.93 4.44
CA SER A 92 18.54 40.53 5.47
C SER A 92 17.64 41.10 6.58
N SER A 93 17.81 40.59 7.80
CA SER A 93 17.10 41.07 8.99
C SER A 93 18.07 41.19 10.15
N LYS A 94 18.00 42.30 10.88
CA LYS A 94 18.84 42.56 12.05
C LYS A 94 18.01 43.12 13.19
N LEU A 95 18.29 42.67 14.41
CA LEU A 95 17.77 43.24 15.64
C LEU A 95 18.96 43.70 16.48
N VAL A 96 18.92 44.94 16.95
CA VAL A 96 19.95 45.55 17.79
C VAL A 96 19.28 46.19 19.00
N GLY A 97 19.71 45.81 20.19
CA GLY A 97 19.34 46.43 21.46
C GLY A 97 20.22 45.83 22.55
N LYS A 98 19.63 45.43 23.67
CA LYS A 98 20.32 44.63 24.71
C LYS A 98 20.85 43.31 24.18
N VAL A 99 20.18 42.75 23.17
CA VAL A 99 20.65 41.59 22.40
C VAL A 99 20.85 41.99 20.95
N LYS A 100 21.76 41.31 20.26
CA LYS A 100 21.98 41.44 18.83
C LYS A 100 21.67 40.12 18.15
N MET A 101 20.86 40.16 17.11
CA MET A 101 20.44 38.98 16.36
C MET A 101 20.38 39.30 14.87
N ASP A 102 20.79 38.35 14.04
CA ASP A 102 20.68 38.41 12.59
C ASP A 102 19.80 37.26 12.08
N GLY A 103 19.08 37.50 10.98
CA GLY A 103 18.24 36.50 10.31
C GLY A 103 16.76 36.59 10.68
N GLU A 104 15.89 36.22 9.72
CA GLU A 104 14.44 36.35 9.88
C GLU A 104 13.86 35.49 11.03
N ASN A 105 14.23 34.21 11.08
CA ASN A 105 13.64 33.26 12.04
C ASN A 105 14.03 33.55 13.50
N PRO A 106 15.32 33.77 13.87
CA PRO A 106 15.68 34.09 15.25
C PRO A 106 14.98 35.36 15.76
N ILE A 107 14.90 36.39 14.92
CA ILE A 107 14.24 37.66 15.26
C ILE A 107 12.74 37.44 15.43
N ASN A 108 12.08 36.70 14.54
CA ASN A 108 10.65 36.38 14.67
C ASN A 108 10.38 35.64 15.99
N SER A 109 11.14 34.60 16.31
CA SER A 109 11.01 33.86 17.57
C SER A 109 11.24 34.76 18.79
N TRP A 110 12.21 35.69 18.72
CA TRP A 110 12.46 36.65 19.78
C TRP A 110 11.27 37.60 19.95
N VAL A 111 10.71 38.14 18.87
CA VAL A 111 9.55 39.03 18.90
C VAL A 111 8.32 38.30 19.45
N GLU A 112 8.07 37.06 19.00
CA GLU A 112 6.93 36.27 19.49
C GLU A 112 7.02 35.98 21.00
N LYS A 113 8.23 35.74 21.50
CA LYS A 113 8.49 35.49 22.92
C LYS A 113 8.45 36.76 23.78
N ASN A 114 9.02 37.86 23.29
CA ASN A 114 9.29 39.06 24.10
C ASN A 114 8.30 40.21 23.88
N ILE A 115 7.51 40.19 22.80
CA ILE A 115 6.50 41.22 22.49
C ILE A 115 5.10 40.60 22.51
N ALA A 116 4.81 39.74 21.55
CA ALA A 116 3.55 39.00 21.49
C ALA A 116 3.64 38.06 20.30
N PRO A 117 2.98 36.90 20.34
CA PRO A 117 2.76 36.11 19.15
C PRO A 117 2.09 36.93 18.04
N SER A 118 2.45 36.67 16.78
CA SER A 118 1.94 37.42 15.61
C SER A 118 0.42 37.53 15.56
N HIS A 119 -0.30 36.43 15.80
CA HIS A 119 -1.77 36.40 15.83
C HIS A 119 -2.40 37.23 16.96
N ILE A 120 -1.77 37.33 18.15
CA ILE A 120 -2.25 38.22 19.21
C ILE A 120 -2.04 39.67 18.80
N PHE A 121 -0.88 39.99 18.23
CA PHE A 121 -0.61 41.35 17.79
C PHE A 121 -1.60 41.79 16.71
N THR A 122 -1.87 40.96 15.70
CA THR A 122 -2.79 41.30 14.60
C THR A 122 -4.25 41.36 14.98
N ASN A 123 -4.66 40.77 16.11
CA ASN A 123 -6.06 40.69 16.49
C ASN A 123 -6.39 41.48 17.77
N ALA A 124 -5.41 41.80 18.61
CA ALA A 124 -5.62 42.49 19.89
C ALA A 124 -4.92 43.85 20.00
N ILE A 125 -3.77 44.03 19.34
CA ILE A 125 -2.97 45.29 19.42
C ILE A 125 -3.19 46.13 18.15
N TYR A 126 -3.12 45.49 16.98
CA TYR A 126 -3.42 46.09 15.70
C TYR A 126 -4.84 45.72 15.29
N VAL A 127 -5.75 46.69 15.28
CA VAL A 127 -7.12 46.51 14.82
C VAL A 127 -7.23 46.98 13.38
N ARG A 128 -7.54 46.07 12.44
CA ARG A 128 -7.64 46.44 11.02
C ARG A 128 -8.91 47.24 10.75
N GLN A 129 -8.88 48.00 9.67
CA GLN A 129 -10.06 48.72 9.21
C GLN A 129 -11.21 47.73 8.94
N GLY A 130 -12.39 48.01 9.50
CA GLY A 130 -13.59 47.20 9.36
C GLY A 130 -13.75 46.06 10.38
N GLU A 131 -12.73 45.74 11.19
CA GLU A 131 -12.85 44.68 12.21
C GLU A 131 -13.74 45.08 13.40
N ILE A 132 -13.74 46.35 13.80
CA ILE A 132 -14.65 46.82 14.85
C ILE A 132 -16.10 46.73 14.38
N ASP A 133 -16.37 47.13 13.12
CA ASP A 133 -17.70 47.06 12.55
C ASP A 133 -18.20 45.61 12.43
N SER A 134 -17.33 44.66 12.10
CA SER A 134 -17.69 43.24 12.02
C SER A 134 -17.95 42.60 13.38
N ILE A 135 -17.21 43.00 14.43
CA ILE A 135 -17.46 42.56 15.81
C ILE A 135 -18.83 43.04 16.31
N ILE A 136 -19.25 44.25 15.94
CA ILE A 136 -20.50 44.83 16.45
C ILE A 136 -21.73 44.29 15.71
N LYS A 137 -21.62 44.04 14.40
CA LYS A 137 -22.78 43.79 13.53
C LYS A 137 -23.19 42.32 13.36
N ASP A 138 -22.27 41.38 13.51
CA ASP A 138 -22.52 39.97 13.16
C ASP A 138 -21.96 39.00 14.21
N ASP A 139 -22.83 38.14 14.73
CA ASP A 139 -22.50 37.15 15.77
C ASP A 139 -21.52 36.09 15.23
N GLU A 140 -21.66 35.66 13.97
CA GLU A 140 -20.74 34.69 13.35
C GLU A 140 -19.34 35.29 13.15
N SER A 141 -19.27 36.53 12.67
CA SER A 141 -17.99 37.24 12.51
C SER A 141 -17.32 37.51 13.85
N ARG A 142 -18.09 37.83 14.90
CA ARG A 142 -17.57 37.96 16.26
C ARG A 142 -16.99 36.63 16.76
N ASP A 143 -17.73 35.53 16.60
CA ASP A 143 -17.26 34.21 17.03
C ASP A 143 -15.97 33.80 16.28
N ARG A 144 -15.89 34.05 14.97
CA ARG A 144 -14.66 33.84 14.19
C ARG A 144 -13.47 34.62 14.74
N ILE A 145 -13.64 35.90 15.06
CA ILE A 145 -12.56 36.74 15.62
C ILE A 145 -12.14 36.22 17.00
N ILE A 146 -13.10 35.87 17.86
CA ILE A 146 -12.83 35.33 19.20
C ILE A 146 -12.07 34.01 19.10
N ARG A 147 -12.51 33.07 18.25
CA ARG A 147 -11.82 31.79 18.04
C ARG A 147 -10.39 31.98 17.53
N LYS A 148 -10.17 32.95 16.63
CA LYS A 148 -8.85 33.28 16.10
C LYS A 148 -7.93 33.93 17.14
N VAL A 149 -8.47 34.77 18.04
CA VAL A 149 -7.73 35.35 19.17
C VAL A 149 -7.38 34.28 20.21
N THR A 150 -8.33 33.41 20.53
CA THR A 150 -8.20 32.38 21.58
C THR A 150 -7.50 31.10 21.12
N ARG A 151 -7.20 30.97 19.81
CA ARG A 151 -6.66 29.76 19.16
C ARG A 151 -7.52 28.51 19.29
N ILE A 152 -8.81 28.64 19.61
CA ILE A 152 -9.72 27.48 19.65
C ILE A 152 -9.78 26.78 18.28
N GLU A 153 -9.66 27.55 17.20
CA GLU A 153 -9.62 27.05 15.82
C GLU A 153 -8.47 26.05 15.58
N ASP A 154 -7.30 26.25 16.21
CA ASP A 154 -6.16 25.34 16.07
C ASP A 154 -6.46 23.96 16.67
N TYR A 155 -7.17 23.93 17.81
CA TYR A 155 -7.59 22.69 18.47
C TYR A 155 -8.66 21.95 17.66
N GLU A 156 -9.63 22.67 17.10
CA GLU A 156 -10.64 22.08 16.22
C GLU A 156 -10.01 21.45 14.97
N ASN A 157 -9.02 22.13 14.38
CA ASN A 157 -8.28 21.62 13.23
C ASN A 157 -7.47 20.38 13.61
N ALA A 158 -6.79 20.39 14.76
CA ALA A 158 -6.08 19.21 15.28
C ALA A 158 -7.04 18.04 15.50
N TRP A 159 -8.20 18.27 16.10
CA TRP A 159 -9.23 17.25 16.32
C TRP A 159 -9.73 16.63 15.02
N LYS A 160 -10.04 17.47 14.01
CA LYS A 160 -10.46 17.01 12.68
C LYS A 160 -9.39 16.14 12.01
N ASN A 161 -8.12 16.58 12.08
CA ASN A 161 -7.00 15.83 11.51
C ASN A 161 -6.79 14.49 12.21
N LEU A 162 -6.87 14.45 13.54
CA LEU A 162 -6.80 13.20 14.31
C LEU A 162 -7.93 12.24 13.92
N GLY A 163 -9.14 12.73 13.70
CA GLY A 163 -10.25 11.91 13.22
C GLY A 163 -10.01 11.26 11.86
N ILE A 164 -9.25 11.89 10.96
CA ILE A 164 -8.84 11.28 9.70
C ILE A 164 -7.86 10.12 9.96
N ILE A 165 -6.86 10.35 10.81
CA ILE A 165 -5.84 9.34 11.15
C ILE A 165 -6.46 8.13 11.84
N ILE A 166 -7.37 8.35 12.80
CA ILE A 166 -8.08 7.28 13.50
C ILE A 166 -8.82 6.38 12.49
N ARG A 167 -9.58 6.98 11.56
CA ARG A 167 -10.29 6.21 10.53
C ARG A 167 -9.37 5.42 9.61
N MET A 168 -8.17 5.94 9.31
CA MET A 168 -7.18 5.18 8.54
C MET A 168 -6.74 3.92 9.31
N PHE A 169 -6.41 4.06 10.59
CA PHE A 169 -6.03 2.91 11.42
C PHE A 169 -7.18 1.91 11.62
N GLU A 170 -8.41 2.38 11.78
CA GLU A 170 -9.58 1.51 11.87
C GLU A 170 -9.75 0.66 10.61
N ASN A 171 -9.58 1.25 9.43
CA ASN A 171 -9.61 0.52 8.16
C ASN A 171 -8.46 -0.49 8.04
N ASP A 172 -7.25 -0.13 8.47
CA ASP A 172 -6.11 -1.04 8.46
C ASP A 172 -6.32 -2.26 9.36
N VAL A 173 -6.87 -2.03 10.56
CA VAL A 173 -7.23 -3.11 11.49
C VAL A 173 -8.27 -4.04 10.87
N GLU A 174 -9.29 -3.50 10.22
CA GLU A 174 -10.33 -4.30 9.56
C GLU A 174 -9.75 -5.14 8.40
N ASN A 175 -8.88 -4.55 7.58
CA ASN A 175 -8.19 -5.26 6.51
C ASN A 175 -7.35 -6.43 7.05
N ILE A 176 -6.57 -6.19 8.11
CA ILE A 176 -5.74 -7.22 8.75
C ILE A 176 -6.62 -8.35 9.30
N ARG A 177 -7.76 -8.01 9.93
CA ARG A 177 -8.71 -9.02 10.42
C ARG A 177 -9.24 -9.89 9.29
N GLN A 178 -9.58 -9.31 8.14
CA GLN A 178 -10.02 -10.06 6.98
C GLN A 178 -8.94 -11.02 6.45
N PHE A 179 -7.68 -10.59 6.41
CA PHE A 179 -6.56 -11.45 6.02
C PHE A 179 -6.39 -12.65 6.96
N ILE A 180 -6.50 -12.44 8.28
CA ILE A 180 -6.40 -13.53 9.27
C ILE A 180 -7.52 -14.56 9.06
N VAL A 181 -8.75 -14.10 8.79
CA VAL A 181 -9.88 -15.01 8.50
C VAL A 181 -9.59 -15.82 7.23
N GLN A 182 -9.13 -15.18 6.15
CA GLN A 182 -8.78 -15.87 4.91
C GLN A 182 -7.66 -16.90 5.10
N GLU A 183 -6.62 -16.55 5.87
CA GLU A 183 -5.53 -17.48 6.21
C GLU A 183 -6.07 -18.72 6.93
N SER A 184 -6.97 -18.55 7.90
CA SER A 184 -7.57 -19.66 8.64
C SER A 184 -8.41 -20.60 7.76
N GLU A 185 -9.14 -20.05 6.78
CA GLU A 185 -9.88 -20.84 5.80
C GLU A 185 -8.96 -21.61 4.84
N LEU A 186 -7.88 -20.97 4.39
CA LEU A 186 -6.88 -21.60 3.52
C LEU A 186 -6.14 -22.72 4.24
N GLU A 187 -5.78 -22.52 5.51
CA GLU A 187 -5.12 -23.54 6.33
C GLU A 187 -6.03 -24.76 6.51
N SER A 188 -7.33 -24.54 6.77
CA SER A 188 -8.32 -25.62 6.87
C SER A 188 -8.44 -26.41 5.56
N LYS A 189 -8.50 -25.72 4.41
CA LYS A 189 -8.50 -26.36 3.08
C LYS A 189 -7.21 -27.12 2.79
N ARG A 190 -6.06 -26.60 3.23
CA ARG A 190 -4.77 -27.29 3.08
C ARG A 190 -4.77 -28.61 3.84
N MET A 191 -5.23 -28.60 5.09
CA MET A 191 -5.33 -29.81 5.91
C MET A 191 -6.25 -30.86 5.28
N GLU A 192 -7.40 -30.45 4.74
CA GLU A 192 -8.33 -31.35 4.04
C GLU A 192 -7.66 -31.98 2.80
N LYS A 193 -6.96 -31.18 1.99
CA LYS A 193 -6.26 -31.68 0.80
C LYS A 193 -5.06 -32.56 1.13
N GLU A 194 -4.36 -32.29 2.23
CA GLU A 194 -3.28 -33.16 2.72
C GLU A 194 -3.82 -34.53 3.18
N ALA A 195 -4.99 -34.56 3.82
CA ALA A 195 -5.66 -35.80 4.19
C ALA A 195 -6.07 -36.62 2.95
N GLU A 196 -6.73 -35.97 1.98
CA GLU A 196 -7.13 -36.61 0.71
C GLU A 196 -5.91 -37.16 -0.06
N LEU A 197 -4.81 -36.41 -0.09
CA LEU A 197 -3.56 -36.84 -0.73
C LEU A 197 -2.99 -38.09 -0.04
N ASN A 198 -3.03 -38.15 1.29
CA ASN A 198 -2.54 -39.31 2.03
C ASN A 198 -3.42 -40.55 1.79
N GLU A 199 -4.74 -40.40 1.75
CA GLU A 199 -5.64 -41.49 1.38
C GLU A 199 -5.33 -42.02 -0.03
N LYS A 200 -5.17 -41.12 -1.01
CA LYS A 200 -4.84 -41.51 -2.38
C LYS A 200 -3.47 -42.16 -2.51
N LYS A 201 -2.49 -41.77 -1.69
CA LYS A 201 -1.19 -42.46 -1.63
C LYS A 201 -1.32 -43.90 -1.12
N VAL A 202 -2.13 -44.12 -0.09
CA VAL A 202 -2.41 -45.47 0.43
C VAL A 202 -3.13 -46.31 -0.61
N GLU A 203 -4.14 -45.76 -1.27
CA GLU A 203 -4.88 -46.42 -2.35
C GLU A 203 -3.92 -46.82 -3.51
N LEU A 204 -3.03 -45.91 -3.91
CA LEU A 204 -2.04 -46.15 -4.95
C LEU A 204 -1.03 -47.25 -4.57
N ASP A 205 -0.57 -47.29 -3.32
CA ASP A 205 0.33 -48.34 -2.83
C ASP A 205 -0.35 -49.73 -2.85
N ASN A 206 -1.61 -49.79 -2.43
CA ASN A 206 -2.40 -51.02 -2.50
C ASN A 206 -2.63 -51.48 -3.94
N LEU A 207 -2.95 -50.55 -4.85
CA LEU A 207 -3.13 -50.87 -6.27
C LEU A 207 -1.83 -51.37 -6.90
N ARG A 208 -0.69 -50.78 -6.53
CA ARG A 208 0.64 -51.25 -6.98
C ARG A 208 0.92 -52.68 -6.53
N LYS A 209 0.65 -53.01 -5.25
CA LYS A 209 0.77 -54.39 -4.75
C LYS A 209 -0.12 -55.33 -5.54
N ARG A 210 -1.37 -54.95 -5.80
CA ARG A 210 -2.32 -55.76 -6.57
C ARG A 210 -1.86 -56.01 -8.01
N VAL A 211 -1.26 -55.02 -8.65
CA VAL A 211 -0.68 -55.18 -10.00
C VAL A 211 0.46 -56.19 -9.99
N GLU A 212 1.33 -56.16 -8.97
CA GLU A 212 2.43 -57.14 -8.85
C GLU A 212 1.90 -58.56 -8.59
N GLU A 213 0.88 -58.73 -7.74
CA GLU A 213 0.20 -60.02 -7.54
C GLU A 213 -0.38 -60.57 -8.84
N LEU A 214 -1.15 -59.74 -9.57
CA LEU A 214 -1.76 -60.14 -10.84
C LEU A 214 -0.70 -60.47 -11.91
N ARG A 215 0.45 -59.79 -11.90
CA ARG A 215 1.58 -60.12 -12.78
C ARG A 215 2.17 -61.49 -12.48
N LEU A 216 2.26 -61.87 -11.21
CA LEU A 216 2.73 -63.20 -10.80
C LEU A 216 1.73 -64.28 -11.23
N GLU A 217 0.43 -64.08 -10.97
CA GLU A 217 -0.63 -64.99 -11.40
C GLU A 217 -0.64 -65.18 -12.92
N LEU A 218 -0.51 -64.10 -13.69
CA LEU A 218 -0.45 -64.15 -15.16
C LEU A 218 0.74 -64.99 -15.63
N ARG A 219 1.92 -64.87 -14.99
CA ARG A 219 3.08 -65.70 -15.32
C ARG A 219 2.81 -67.17 -15.06
N GLU A 220 2.18 -67.53 -13.95
CA GLU A 220 1.84 -68.92 -13.65
C GLU A 220 0.83 -69.51 -14.64
N LEU A 221 -0.24 -68.76 -14.93
CA LEU A 221 -1.24 -69.13 -15.95
C LEU A 221 -0.60 -69.30 -17.32
N SER A 222 0.35 -68.44 -17.69
CA SER A 222 1.08 -68.55 -18.96
C SER A 222 1.93 -69.83 -19.05
N LYS A 223 2.52 -70.28 -17.94
CA LYS A 223 3.26 -71.55 -17.88
C LYS A 223 2.33 -72.74 -18.04
N LYS A 224 1.23 -72.77 -17.27
CA LYS A 224 0.21 -73.81 -17.38
C LYS A 224 -0.36 -73.91 -18.79
N LYS A 225 -0.58 -72.78 -19.46
CA LYS A 225 -1.02 -72.76 -20.86
C LYS A 225 -0.02 -73.45 -21.79
N LYS A 226 1.28 -73.15 -21.66
CA LYS A 226 2.32 -73.82 -22.45
C LYS A 226 2.36 -75.33 -22.22
N GLU A 227 2.26 -75.77 -20.97
CA GLU A 227 2.19 -77.20 -20.63
C GLU A 227 0.98 -77.88 -21.29
N LEU A 228 -0.18 -77.22 -21.26
CA LEU A 228 -1.39 -77.69 -21.94
C LEU A 228 -1.23 -77.77 -23.46
N ASP A 229 -0.60 -76.76 -24.07
CA ASP A 229 -0.33 -76.74 -25.51
C ASP A 229 0.62 -77.91 -25.91
N GLU A 230 1.65 -78.18 -25.11
CA GLU A 230 2.55 -79.34 -25.31
C GLU A 230 1.81 -80.69 -25.17
N ILE A 231 0.91 -80.80 -24.19
CA ILE A 231 0.07 -81.99 -24.02
C ILE A 231 -0.86 -82.16 -25.23
N LEU A 232 -1.48 -81.09 -25.71
CA LEU A 232 -2.34 -81.13 -26.89
C LEU A 232 -1.57 -81.57 -28.13
N GLU A 233 -0.36 -81.07 -28.35
CA GLU A 233 0.51 -81.54 -29.44
C GLU A 233 0.81 -83.02 -29.32
N ARG A 234 1.16 -83.49 -28.12
CA ARG A 234 1.44 -84.92 -27.87
C ARG A 234 0.22 -85.78 -28.11
N LEU A 235 -0.96 -85.34 -27.68
CA LEU A 235 -2.23 -86.03 -27.86
C LEU A 235 -2.58 -86.13 -29.35
N ASN A 236 -2.36 -85.05 -30.12
CA ASN A 236 -2.52 -85.07 -31.56
C ASN A 236 -1.56 -86.05 -32.25
N ARG A 237 -0.27 -86.11 -31.84
CA ARG A 237 0.68 -87.10 -32.36
C ARG A 237 0.22 -88.53 -32.07
N LEU A 238 -0.14 -88.81 -30.82
CA LEU A 238 -0.64 -90.13 -30.41
C LEU A 238 -1.92 -90.52 -31.17
N LYS A 239 -2.80 -89.56 -31.46
CA LYS A 239 -3.99 -89.79 -32.27
C LYS A 239 -3.65 -90.17 -33.71
N ILE A 240 -2.66 -89.51 -34.31
CA ILE A 240 -2.15 -89.85 -35.66
C ILE A 240 -1.52 -91.25 -35.65
N GLU A 241 -0.71 -91.57 -34.63
CA GLU A 241 -0.11 -92.89 -34.47
C GLU A 241 -1.18 -93.98 -34.28
N ALA A 242 -2.17 -93.74 -33.42
CA ALA A 242 -3.29 -94.65 -33.22
C ALA A 242 -4.08 -94.87 -34.52
N GLN A 243 -4.32 -93.82 -35.31
CA GLN A 243 -4.95 -93.95 -36.64
C GLN A 243 -4.09 -94.78 -37.60
N LYS A 244 -2.77 -94.60 -37.58
CA LYS A 244 -1.83 -95.37 -38.41
C LYS A 244 -1.84 -96.85 -38.02
N VAL A 245 -1.70 -97.16 -36.73
CA VAL A 245 -1.78 -98.52 -36.20
C VAL A 245 -3.15 -99.14 -36.48
N GLN A 246 -4.24 -98.37 -36.35
CA GLN A 246 -5.57 -98.85 -36.71
C GLN A 246 -5.67 -99.17 -38.21
N GLY A 247 -5.05 -98.36 -39.07
CA GLY A 247 -4.90 -98.64 -40.49
C GLY A 247 -4.12 -99.93 -40.76
N GLU A 248 -2.99 -100.14 -40.07
CA GLU A 248 -2.18 -101.36 -40.14
C GLU A 248 -2.93 -102.61 -39.64
N VAL A 249 -3.71 -102.48 -38.57
CA VAL A 249 -4.57 -103.56 -38.07
C VAL A 249 -5.66 -103.89 -39.09
N ASN A 250 -6.24 -102.88 -39.75
CA ASN A 250 -7.27 -103.11 -40.77
C ASN A 250 -6.70 -103.79 -42.03
N THR A 251 -5.49 -103.43 -42.46
CA THR A 251 -4.82 -104.11 -43.59
C THR A 251 -4.37 -105.52 -43.23
N LEU A 252 -3.88 -105.74 -42.00
CA LEU A 252 -3.58 -107.09 -41.52
C LEU A 252 -4.85 -107.95 -41.45
N LYS A 253 -5.98 -107.39 -40.98
CA LYS A 253 -7.27 -108.08 -40.99
C LYS A 253 -7.75 -108.41 -42.40
N SER A 254 -7.60 -107.51 -43.38
CA SER A 254 -7.95 -107.81 -44.77
C SER A 254 -7.04 -108.87 -45.38
N ASN A 255 -5.74 -108.82 -45.08
CA ASN A 255 -4.78 -109.83 -45.53
C ASN A 255 -5.07 -111.20 -44.92
N LEU A 256 -5.44 -111.24 -43.64
CA LEU A 256 -5.81 -112.47 -42.94
C LEU A 256 -7.12 -113.04 -43.48
N LYS A 257 -8.09 -112.17 -43.83
CA LYS A 257 -9.30 -112.57 -44.54
C LYS A 257 -8.99 -113.15 -45.94
N ASN A 258 -8.15 -112.48 -46.73
CA ASN A 258 -7.73 -112.98 -48.04
C ASN A 258 -6.96 -114.31 -47.92
N LEU A 259 -6.09 -114.47 -46.92
CA LEU A 259 -5.38 -115.73 -46.66
C LEU A 259 -6.34 -116.83 -46.20
N MET A 260 -7.39 -116.50 -45.44
CA MET A 260 -8.45 -117.45 -45.08
C MET A 260 -9.30 -117.85 -46.29
N GLU A 261 -9.62 -116.91 -47.19
CA GLU A 261 -10.29 -117.22 -48.47
C GLU A 261 -9.40 -118.09 -49.37
N GLN A 262 -8.10 -117.79 -49.48
CA GLN A 262 -7.14 -118.64 -50.18
C GLN A 262 -6.98 -120.02 -49.53
N LYS A 263 -6.99 -120.09 -48.19
CA LYS A 263 -6.97 -121.37 -47.46
C LYS A 263 -8.24 -122.16 -47.74
N SER A 264 -9.41 -121.51 -47.73
CA SER A 264 -10.70 -122.12 -48.08
C SER A 264 -10.70 -122.66 -49.52
N GLU A 265 -10.18 -121.89 -50.49
CA GLU A 265 -10.06 -122.34 -51.89
C GLU A 265 -9.09 -123.52 -52.04
N ILE A 266 -7.99 -123.55 -51.27
CA ILE A 266 -7.04 -124.67 -51.26
C ILE A 266 -7.64 -125.89 -50.57
N GLU A 267 -8.39 -125.71 -49.48
CA GLU A 267 -9.11 -126.78 -48.79
C GLU A 267 -10.23 -127.36 -49.66
N GLU A 268 -10.94 -126.54 -50.45
CA GLU A 268 -11.88 -127.02 -51.46
C GLU A 268 -11.18 -127.77 -52.60
N LYS A 269 -10.03 -127.28 -53.09
CA LYS A 269 -9.23 -128.01 -54.10
C LYS A 269 -8.70 -129.35 -53.58
N ILE A 270 -8.37 -129.47 -52.30
CA ILE A 270 -7.96 -130.73 -51.66
C ILE A 270 -9.15 -131.68 -51.54
N LYS A 271 -10.36 -131.17 -51.23
CA LYS A 271 -11.60 -131.97 -51.15
C LYS A 271 -12.08 -132.53 -52.49
N VAL A 272 -11.69 -131.93 -53.61
CA VAL A 272 -12.00 -132.41 -54.97
C VAL A 272 -11.00 -133.50 -55.43
N LEU A 273 -9.88 -133.68 -54.72
CA LEU A 273 -8.84 -134.67 -55.00
C LEU A 273 -8.86 -135.89 -54.04
N THR A 274 -9.88 -135.99 -53.19
CA THR A 274 -10.15 -137.16 -52.32
C THR A 274 -11.51 -137.74 -52.66
#